data_AF-A0A7S3JSU7-F1
#
_entry.id   AF-A0A7S3JSU7-F1
#
_cell.length_a   1.000
_cell.length_b   1.000
_cell.length_c   1.000
_cell.angle_alpha   90.00
_cell.angle_beta   90.00
_cell.angle_gamma   90.00
#
_symmetry.space_group_name_H-M   'P 1'
#
loop_
_entity.id
_entity.type
_entity.pdbx_description
1 polymer ?
#
loop_
_entity_poly.entity_id
_entity_poly.type
_entity_poly.pdbx_seq_one_letter_code
_entity_poly.pdbx_strand_id
1 'polypeptide(L)'
;GKYQCDRITFLDAADGSAVAPPGTSEIQIFYIRDPTYVGFGRNESARSDDPNYGDNAKLSYLIGFNDEFYPSCLPYDATADQVKTALRGLGRLSSNQNTAAALANVTVTRKESIADAPNAYFYRVTFLGVADVADPGNGGLIFNVSASHVNGSDEFMKGGCNPFILPYQNITAETWIQGKVNPNNCTMSGCVDGVVQRGNLTSFEVEDDPLGRSNLPWNAEAEGPGSIKTWLESSTLARRVVNVSRSVIGRYGQVEYMVTFVYNENSVPPGAGDISTLNVTQQAATDGIVYVPKVVETRKGSLGMSGSFEIDFESPTGPRTVQF
;
A
#
# COMPACT_ATOMS: atom_id res chain seq x y z
N GLY A 1 25.28 -10.59 1.47
CA GLY A 1 24.06 -11.40 1.60
C GLY A 1 22.86 -10.49 1.39
N LYS A 2 21.77 -10.98 0.78
CA LYS A 2 20.56 -10.19 0.54
C LYS A 2 19.56 -10.42 1.67
N TYR A 3 18.95 -9.35 2.17
CA TYR A 3 17.97 -9.40 3.25
C TYR A 3 16.58 -9.72 2.71
N GLN A 4 16.04 -10.88 3.07
CA GLN A 4 14.64 -11.20 2.79
C GLN A 4 13.76 -10.35 3.72
N CYS A 5 13.06 -9.36 3.18
CA CYS A 5 12.22 -8.43 3.95
C CYS A 5 10.97 -9.08 4.58
N ASP A 6 10.76 -10.37 4.33
CA ASP A 6 9.67 -11.16 4.91
C ASP A 6 10.02 -11.65 6.32
N ARG A 7 11.29 -11.59 6.74
CA ARG A 7 11.76 -11.95 8.09
C ARG A 7 12.86 -10.99 8.55
N ILE A 8 12.99 -10.79 9.86
CA ILE A 8 14.07 -9.99 10.44
C ILE A 8 15.41 -10.57 9.95
N THR A 9 16.25 -9.71 9.37
CA THR A 9 17.66 -10.05 9.29
C THR A 9 18.31 -9.67 10.60
N PHE A 10 18.79 -10.67 11.32
CA PHE A 10 19.68 -10.49 12.45
C PHE A 10 21.07 -10.18 11.89
N LEU A 11 21.63 -9.03 12.26
CA LEU A 11 23.07 -8.83 12.11
C LEU A 11 23.74 -9.30 13.39
N ASP A 12 24.68 -10.23 13.23
CA ASP A 12 25.54 -10.65 14.32
C ASP A 12 26.99 -10.19 14.10
N ALA A 13 27.86 -10.45 15.07
CA ALA A 13 29.26 -10.02 15.03
C ALA A 13 30.06 -10.63 13.86
N ALA A 14 29.59 -11.71 13.24
CA ALA A 14 30.24 -12.36 12.10
C ALA A 14 29.95 -11.67 10.75
N ASP A 15 28.92 -10.82 10.67
CA ASP A 15 28.59 -10.06 9.46
C ASP A 15 29.58 -8.90 9.18
N GLY A 16 30.35 -8.48 10.18
CA GLY A 16 31.39 -7.47 10.06
C GLY A 16 30.89 -6.02 9.88
N SER A 17 31.80 -5.04 9.95
CA SER A 17 31.50 -3.60 9.93
C SER A 17 31.15 -3.04 8.54
N ALA A 18 31.25 -3.85 7.48
CA ALA A 18 30.99 -3.44 6.10
C ALA A 18 29.50 -3.53 5.72
N VAL A 19 28.66 -3.98 6.65
CA VAL A 19 27.28 -4.35 6.40
C VAL A 19 26.35 -3.35 7.06
N ALA A 20 25.84 -2.40 6.29
CA ALA A 20 24.82 -1.44 6.73
C ALA A 20 23.45 -1.94 6.24
N PRO A 21 22.62 -2.54 7.10
CA PRO A 21 21.36 -3.07 6.65
C PRO A 21 20.44 -1.89 6.27
N PRO A 22 19.56 -2.09 5.27
CA PRO A 22 18.54 -1.11 4.92
C PRO A 22 17.74 -0.71 6.16
N GLY A 23 17.45 0.58 6.27
CA GLY A 23 16.74 1.16 7.39
C GLY A 23 15.29 1.46 7.07
N THR A 24 14.88 2.73 7.08
CA THR A 24 13.53 3.07 6.63
C THR A 24 13.46 2.82 5.13
N SER A 25 12.43 2.09 4.70
CA SER A 25 12.13 1.91 3.28
C SER A 25 11.79 3.27 2.68
N GLU A 26 12.27 3.51 1.47
CA GLU A 26 11.85 4.69 0.73
C GLU A 26 10.42 4.54 0.22
N ILE A 27 9.66 5.63 0.30
CA ILE A 27 8.31 5.71 -0.24
C ILE A 27 8.20 6.89 -1.17
N GLN A 28 7.90 6.60 -2.43
CA GLN A 28 7.63 7.60 -3.44
C GLN A 28 6.15 7.52 -3.83
N ILE A 29 5.52 8.69 -4.00
CA ILE A 29 4.12 8.81 -4.40
C ILE A 29 4.06 9.40 -5.81
N PHE A 30 3.24 8.80 -6.67
CA PHE A 30 2.98 9.26 -8.03
C PHE A 30 1.50 9.57 -8.16
N TYR A 31 1.19 10.82 -8.49
CA TYR A 31 -0.17 11.30 -8.69
C TYR A 31 -0.44 11.43 -10.18
N ILE A 32 -1.39 10.66 -10.70
CA ILE A 32 -1.97 10.86 -12.02
C ILE A 32 -3.19 11.74 -11.83
N ARG A 33 -3.28 12.85 -12.58
CA ARG A 33 -4.31 13.87 -12.34
C ARG A 33 -4.97 14.33 -13.63
N ASP A 34 -6.27 14.58 -13.52
CA ASP A 34 -7.04 15.40 -14.45
C ASP A 34 -7.96 16.33 -13.63
N PRO A 35 -7.45 17.52 -13.24
CA PRO A 35 -8.19 18.45 -12.41
C PRO A 35 -9.38 19.09 -13.13
N THR A 36 -9.45 18.97 -14.46
CA THR A 36 -10.50 19.55 -15.30
C THR A 36 -11.63 18.58 -15.62
N TYR A 37 -11.51 17.31 -15.21
CA TYR A 37 -12.49 16.25 -15.43
C TYR A 37 -12.83 16.00 -16.91
N VAL A 38 -11.91 16.32 -17.82
CA VAL A 38 -12.06 16.09 -19.26
C VAL A 38 -12.00 14.60 -19.63
N GLY A 39 -11.38 13.79 -18.78
CA GLY A 39 -11.29 12.34 -18.87
C GLY A 39 -10.13 11.85 -19.74
N PHE A 40 -9.68 10.63 -19.47
CA PHE A 40 -8.52 9.99 -20.11
C PHE A 40 -8.89 9.13 -21.34
N GLY A 41 -9.79 9.62 -22.20
CA GLY A 41 -10.20 8.90 -23.41
C GLY A 41 -11.61 9.19 -23.91
N ARG A 42 -12.08 10.45 -23.86
CA ARG A 42 -13.32 10.87 -24.52
C ARG A 42 -13.09 12.12 -25.35
N ASN A 43 -13.42 12.04 -26.64
CA ASN A 43 -13.62 13.07 -27.67
C ASN A 43 -12.55 14.16 -27.91
N GLU A 44 -11.89 14.70 -26.88
CA GLU A 44 -10.80 15.70 -27.01
C GLU A 44 -9.42 15.05 -26.81
N SER A 45 -9.36 14.01 -25.97
CA SER A 45 -8.15 13.22 -25.70
C SER A 45 -8.03 11.95 -26.56
N ALA A 46 -9.05 11.66 -27.37
CA ALA A 46 -9.09 10.56 -28.32
C ALA A 46 -9.29 11.12 -29.72
N ARG A 47 -8.35 10.87 -30.63
CA ARG A 47 -8.44 11.25 -32.05
C ARG A 47 -9.53 10.40 -32.73
N SER A 48 -10.79 10.77 -32.54
CA SER A 48 -11.96 10.00 -32.96
C SER A 48 -12.28 10.10 -34.46
N ASP A 49 -11.48 10.85 -35.22
CA ASP A 49 -11.68 11.18 -36.63
C ASP A 49 -10.80 10.37 -37.60
N ASP A 50 -9.85 9.56 -37.11
CA ASP A 50 -8.98 8.73 -37.96
C ASP A 50 -9.40 7.24 -37.94
N PRO A 51 -9.81 6.65 -39.08
CA PRO A 51 -10.21 5.24 -39.17
C PRO A 51 -9.05 4.25 -38.95
N ASN A 52 -7.78 4.69 -38.96
CA ASN A 52 -6.63 3.88 -38.53
C ASN A 52 -6.48 3.83 -37.00
N TYR A 53 -7.16 4.72 -36.28
CA TYR A 53 -7.14 4.87 -34.82
C TYR A 53 -8.39 4.22 -34.22
N GLY A 54 -8.63 2.94 -34.54
CA GLY A 54 -9.80 2.23 -34.07
C GLY A 54 -9.90 2.17 -32.53
N ASP A 55 -11.12 2.29 -32.01
CA ASP A 55 -11.56 2.13 -30.62
C ASP A 55 -10.49 2.42 -29.54
N ASN A 56 -10.46 3.69 -29.11
CA ASN A 56 -9.89 4.18 -27.85
C ASN A 56 -8.44 3.74 -27.58
N ALA A 57 -7.50 4.38 -28.28
CA ALA A 57 -6.10 4.43 -27.86
C ALA A 57 -6.01 5.07 -26.45
N LYS A 58 -6.06 4.24 -25.39
CA LYS A 58 -6.00 4.70 -24.00
C LYS A 58 -4.71 5.47 -23.78
N LEU A 59 -4.83 6.61 -23.09
CA LEU A 59 -3.67 7.35 -22.59
C LEU A 59 -2.86 6.45 -21.65
N SER A 60 -1.55 6.52 -21.77
CA SER A 60 -0.63 5.59 -21.13
C SER A 60 0.67 6.29 -20.74
N TYR A 61 1.47 5.61 -19.92
CA TYR A 61 2.79 6.07 -19.53
C TYR A 61 3.77 4.89 -19.51
N LEU A 62 5.05 5.21 -19.63
CA LEU A 62 6.14 4.26 -19.39
C LEU A 62 6.64 4.41 -17.97
N ILE A 63 7.12 3.32 -17.38
CA ILE A 63 7.86 3.38 -16.12
C ILE A 63 9.34 3.25 -16.43
N GLY A 64 10.16 4.11 -15.81
CA GLY A 64 11.61 4.05 -15.92
C GLY A 64 12.33 4.25 -14.59
N PHE A 65 13.58 3.82 -14.52
CA PHE A 65 14.45 3.95 -13.35
C PHE A 65 15.92 3.95 -13.80
N ASN A 66 16.74 4.90 -13.33
CA ASN A 66 18.11 5.11 -13.83
C ASN A 66 18.18 5.16 -15.38
N ASP A 67 17.28 5.92 -16.01
CA ASP A 67 17.19 6.08 -17.47
C ASP A 67 16.90 4.79 -18.27
N GLU A 68 16.60 3.68 -17.61
CA GLU A 68 16.11 2.45 -18.24
C GLU A 68 14.59 2.38 -18.13
N PHE A 69 13.90 2.00 -19.20
CA PHE A 69 12.44 1.95 -19.26
C PHE A 69 11.92 0.53 -19.42
N TYR A 70 10.78 0.24 -18.78
CA TYR A 70 10.06 -1.00 -19.00
C TYR A 70 9.52 -1.02 -20.44
N PRO A 71 9.67 -2.12 -21.21
CA PRO A 71 9.39 -2.13 -22.65
C PRO A 71 7.90 -2.01 -23.03
N SER A 72 6.98 -2.11 -22.06
CA SER A 72 5.55 -2.04 -22.32
C SER A 72 4.91 -0.88 -21.58
N CYS A 73 3.96 -0.21 -22.24
CA CYS A 73 3.20 0.86 -21.62
C CYS A 73 2.18 0.37 -20.62
N LEU A 74 1.95 1.21 -19.62
CA LEU A 74 0.89 1.06 -18.65
C LEU A 74 -0.22 2.05 -18.97
N PRO A 75 -1.49 1.62 -19.01
CA PRO A 75 -2.58 2.57 -19.20
C PRO A 75 -2.68 3.50 -17.98
N TYR A 76 -3.27 4.68 -18.16
CA TYR A 76 -3.44 5.66 -17.07
C TYR A 76 -4.13 5.06 -15.82
N ASP A 77 -5.03 4.09 -16.04
CA ASP A 77 -5.81 3.36 -15.03
C ASP A 77 -5.17 2.04 -14.58
N ALA A 78 -3.87 1.85 -14.79
CA ALA A 78 -3.16 0.63 -14.42
C ALA A 78 -3.41 0.21 -12.95
N THR A 79 -3.60 -1.07 -12.69
CA THR A 79 -3.75 -1.57 -11.31
C THR A 79 -2.43 -1.51 -10.56
N ALA A 80 -2.48 -1.53 -9.23
CA ALA A 80 -1.27 -1.61 -8.40
C ALA A 80 -0.40 -2.84 -8.78
N ASP A 81 -1.03 -3.97 -9.12
CA ASP A 81 -0.33 -5.18 -9.55
C ASP A 81 0.32 -5.04 -10.93
N GLN A 82 -0.31 -4.32 -11.87
CA GLN A 82 0.29 -4.02 -13.17
C GLN A 82 1.55 -3.14 -13.02
N VAL A 83 1.47 -2.08 -12.22
CA VAL A 83 2.61 -1.21 -11.89
C VAL A 83 3.72 -2.00 -11.19
N LYS A 84 3.38 -2.80 -10.16
CA LYS A 84 4.33 -3.67 -9.47
C LYS A 84 5.02 -4.66 -10.41
N THR A 85 4.26 -5.25 -11.32
CA THR A 85 4.79 -6.20 -12.32
C THR A 85 5.75 -5.51 -13.27
N ALA A 86 5.40 -4.32 -13.76
CA ALA A 86 6.28 -3.52 -14.62
C ALA A 86 7.58 -3.12 -13.91
N LEU A 87 7.53 -2.65 -12.66
CA LEU A 87 8.72 -2.31 -11.87
C LEU A 87 9.64 -3.51 -11.66
N ARG A 88 9.08 -4.66 -11.25
CA ARG A 88 9.86 -5.89 -11.08
C ARG A 88 10.39 -6.42 -12.41
N GLY A 89 9.63 -6.25 -13.49
CA GLY A 89 10.04 -6.58 -14.85
C GLY A 89 11.23 -5.73 -15.29
N LEU A 90 11.17 -4.41 -15.08
CA LEU A 90 12.27 -3.48 -15.33
C LEU A 90 13.53 -3.90 -14.57
N GLY A 91 13.41 -4.18 -13.27
CA GLY A 91 14.54 -4.66 -12.46
C GLY A 91 15.17 -5.97 -12.97
N ARG A 92 14.38 -6.87 -13.59
CA ARG A 92 14.89 -8.14 -14.16
C ARG A 92 15.55 -7.95 -15.51
N LEU A 93 15.06 -7.02 -16.32
CA LEU A 93 15.60 -6.71 -17.63
C LEU A 93 16.83 -5.79 -17.55
N SER A 94 16.97 -5.08 -16.42
CA SER A 94 18.02 -4.11 -16.21
C SER A 94 19.42 -4.73 -16.21
N SER A 95 20.33 -4.09 -16.95
CA SER A 95 21.77 -4.41 -16.89
C SER A 95 22.46 -3.70 -15.72
N ASN A 96 21.84 -2.66 -15.17
CA ASN A 96 22.33 -1.90 -14.02
C ASN A 96 22.00 -2.63 -12.71
N GLN A 97 23.04 -3.08 -12.00
CA GLN A 97 22.88 -3.82 -10.75
C GLN A 97 22.16 -3.01 -9.65
N ASN A 98 22.30 -1.68 -9.65
CA ASN A 98 21.61 -0.82 -8.69
C ASN A 98 20.11 -0.76 -8.98
N THR A 99 19.72 -0.66 -10.25
CA THR A 99 18.32 -0.73 -10.68
C THR A 99 17.70 -2.08 -10.35
N ALA A 100 18.40 -3.17 -10.71
CA ALA A 100 17.96 -4.52 -10.40
C ALA A 100 17.79 -4.75 -8.89
N ALA A 101 18.68 -4.18 -8.06
CA ALA A 101 18.59 -4.25 -6.61
C ALA A 101 17.43 -3.40 -6.06
N ALA A 102 17.30 -2.14 -6.49
CA ALA A 102 16.25 -1.22 -6.07
C ALA A 102 14.84 -1.79 -6.32
N LEU A 103 14.65 -2.41 -7.49
CA LEU A 103 13.34 -2.86 -7.96
C LEU A 103 12.99 -4.31 -7.59
N ALA A 104 13.91 -5.06 -6.97
CA ALA A 104 13.70 -6.47 -6.63
C ALA A 104 12.52 -6.68 -5.66
N ASN A 105 12.41 -5.81 -4.66
CA ASN A 105 11.48 -5.96 -3.53
C ASN A 105 10.52 -4.76 -3.40
N VAL A 106 9.97 -4.28 -4.52
CA VAL A 106 8.97 -3.20 -4.48
C VAL A 106 7.57 -3.72 -4.14
N THR A 107 6.82 -2.88 -3.42
CA THR A 107 5.36 -3.00 -3.24
C THR A 107 4.69 -1.72 -3.75
N VAL A 108 3.46 -1.87 -4.24
CA VAL A 108 2.68 -0.78 -4.82
C VAL A 108 1.27 -0.85 -4.26
N THR A 109 0.73 0.29 -3.85
CA THR A 109 -0.70 0.44 -3.54
C THR A 109 -1.28 1.58 -4.37
N ARG A 110 -2.51 1.43 -4.85
CA ARG A 110 -3.24 2.45 -5.63
C ARG A 110 -4.45 2.93 -4.83
N LYS A 111 -4.71 4.23 -4.85
CA LYS A 111 -5.91 4.85 -4.25
C LYS A 111 -6.47 5.95 -5.14
N GLU A 112 -7.75 6.24 -4.96
CA GLU A 112 -8.44 7.41 -5.52
C GLU A 112 -8.42 8.53 -4.48
N SER A 113 -8.22 9.78 -4.91
CA SER A 113 -8.32 10.97 -4.05
C SER A 113 -8.76 12.16 -4.89
N ILE A 114 -9.92 12.74 -4.60
CA ILE A 114 -10.39 13.94 -5.31
C ILE A 114 -9.47 15.15 -5.03
N ALA A 115 -8.86 15.21 -3.84
CA ALA A 115 -7.96 16.29 -3.46
C ALA A 115 -6.58 16.16 -4.11
N ASP A 116 -6.00 14.95 -4.07
CA ASP A 116 -4.59 14.74 -4.47
C ASP A 116 -4.44 14.20 -5.89
N ALA A 117 -5.47 13.55 -6.44
CA ALA A 117 -5.49 12.93 -7.75
C ALA A 117 -6.88 13.04 -8.41
N PRO A 118 -7.38 14.26 -8.64
CA PRO A 118 -8.72 14.46 -9.21
C PRO A 118 -8.87 13.71 -10.53
N ASN A 119 -10.01 13.02 -10.66
CA ASN A 119 -10.39 12.23 -11.84
C ASN A 119 -9.39 11.12 -12.27
N ALA A 120 -8.54 10.64 -11.36
CA ALA A 120 -7.61 9.53 -11.61
C ALA A 120 -7.17 8.84 -10.31
N TYR A 121 -5.86 8.60 -10.13
CA TYR A 121 -5.29 7.73 -9.11
C TYR A 121 -3.95 8.24 -8.61
N PHE A 122 -3.60 7.91 -7.36
CA PHE A 122 -2.23 7.97 -6.92
C PHE A 122 -1.69 6.59 -6.52
N TYR A 123 -0.41 6.40 -6.77
CA TYR A 123 0.34 5.18 -6.44
C TYR A 123 1.34 5.49 -5.36
N ARG A 124 1.34 4.68 -4.31
CA ARG A 124 2.41 4.65 -3.31
C ARG A 124 3.32 3.48 -3.66
N VAL A 125 4.54 3.77 -4.06
CA VAL A 125 5.60 2.80 -4.35
C VAL A 125 6.52 2.74 -3.15
N THR A 126 6.67 1.57 -2.54
CA THR A 126 7.58 1.35 -1.41
C THR A 126 8.71 0.45 -1.84
N PHE A 127 9.94 0.94 -1.67
CA PHE A 127 11.16 0.21 -1.99
C PHE A 127 11.65 -0.52 -0.73
N LEU A 128 11.35 -1.83 -0.62
CA LEU A 128 11.66 -2.58 0.60
C LEU A 128 13.10 -3.08 0.60
N GLY A 129 13.77 -2.91 1.74
CA GLY A 129 15.10 -3.48 1.94
C GLY A 129 16.16 -2.86 1.04
N VAL A 130 15.90 -1.65 0.56
CA VAL A 130 16.89 -0.80 -0.09
C VAL A 130 16.95 0.51 0.66
N ALA A 131 18.11 1.14 0.63
CA ALA A 131 18.36 2.37 1.35
C ALA A 131 17.67 3.55 0.65
N ASP A 132 18.31 4.71 0.71
CA ASP A 132 17.99 5.87 -0.12
C ASP A 132 18.04 5.47 -1.60
N VAL A 133 16.94 5.74 -2.28
CA VAL A 133 16.76 5.66 -3.72
C VAL A 133 16.73 7.10 -4.24
N ALA A 134 17.17 7.31 -5.48
CA ALA A 134 17.11 8.65 -6.05
C ALA A 134 15.66 9.14 -6.14
N ASP A 135 15.44 10.40 -5.76
CA ASP A 135 14.14 11.07 -5.85
C ASP A 135 13.54 10.92 -7.26
N PRO A 136 12.19 10.87 -7.38
CA PRO A 136 11.53 10.70 -8.68
C PRO A 136 12.04 11.68 -9.74
N GLY A 137 12.33 11.17 -10.93
CA GLY A 137 12.96 11.95 -12.00
C GLY A 137 14.39 11.49 -12.29
N ASN A 138 15.33 12.44 -12.38
CA ASN A 138 16.69 12.18 -12.86
C ASN A 138 17.43 11.15 -12.00
N GLY A 139 17.56 9.92 -12.51
CA GLY A 139 18.14 8.77 -11.80
C GLY A 139 17.16 7.99 -10.90
N GLY A 140 16.01 8.57 -10.54
CA GLY A 140 14.97 7.93 -9.73
C GLY A 140 13.91 7.20 -10.54
N LEU A 141 12.83 6.82 -9.88
CA LEU A 141 11.65 6.26 -10.55
C LEU A 141 10.90 7.35 -11.32
N ILE A 142 10.53 7.04 -12.56
CA ILE A 142 9.84 7.94 -13.47
C ILE A 142 8.58 7.26 -13.99
N PHE A 143 7.47 7.99 -14.01
CA PHE A 143 6.28 7.67 -14.78
C PHE A 143 6.25 8.65 -15.96
N ASN A 144 6.74 8.21 -17.12
CA ASN A 144 6.95 9.04 -18.29
C ASN A 144 5.65 9.28 -19.05
N VAL A 145 5.17 10.52 -19.00
CA VAL A 145 3.95 11.01 -19.65
C VAL A 145 4.04 11.13 -21.17
N SER A 146 5.26 11.18 -21.72
CA SER A 146 5.46 11.22 -23.18
C SER A 146 5.29 9.84 -23.81
N ALA A 147 5.47 8.75 -23.05
CA ALA A 147 5.39 7.36 -23.51
C ALA A 147 6.24 7.00 -24.78
N SER A 148 7.01 7.95 -25.31
CA SER A 148 7.82 7.84 -26.53
C SER A 148 9.16 7.20 -26.22
N HIS A 149 9.23 5.87 -26.27
CA HIS A 149 10.53 5.19 -26.19
C HIS A 149 10.82 4.19 -27.30
N VAL A 150 9.83 3.75 -28.08
CA VAL A 150 10.07 2.64 -29.02
C VAL A 150 10.32 3.10 -30.46
N ASN A 151 9.78 4.24 -30.93
CA ASN A 151 9.95 4.68 -32.34
C ASN A 151 9.90 6.20 -32.58
N GLY A 152 9.95 7.04 -31.54
CA GLY A 152 10.05 8.51 -31.71
C GLY A 152 8.84 9.19 -32.38
N SER A 153 7.70 8.52 -32.50
CA SER A 153 6.45 9.12 -32.98
C SER A 153 5.51 9.37 -31.80
N ASP A 154 5.25 10.65 -31.49
CA ASP A 154 4.23 11.08 -30.53
C ASP A 154 2.78 10.90 -31.06
N GLU A 155 2.59 10.00 -32.03
CA GLU A 155 1.31 9.74 -32.70
C GLU A 155 0.55 8.63 -31.96
N PHE A 156 -0.79 8.76 -31.80
CA PHE A 156 -1.52 7.67 -31.15
C PHE A 156 -1.53 6.43 -32.04
N MET A 157 -1.38 5.28 -31.42
CA MET A 157 -1.41 4.01 -32.12
C MET A 157 -2.28 3.04 -31.35
N LYS A 158 -3.09 2.27 -32.08
CA LYS A 158 -3.87 1.16 -31.50
C LYS A 158 -2.90 0.14 -30.88
N GLY A 159 -3.01 -0.07 -29.57
CA GLY A 159 -2.08 -0.93 -28.82
C GLY A 159 -0.70 -0.31 -28.58
N GLY A 160 -0.51 0.97 -28.91
CA GLY A 160 0.71 1.72 -28.68
C GLY A 160 0.75 2.49 -27.36
N CYS A 161 1.88 3.14 -27.14
CA CYS A 161 2.20 3.99 -26.00
C CYS A 161 1.72 5.42 -26.23
N ASN A 162 0.45 5.70 -25.94
CA ASN A 162 -0.15 7.01 -26.22
C ASN A 162 0.15 8.02 -25.10
N PRO A 163 0.74 9.20 -25.41
CA PRO A 163 1.10 10.23 -24.43
C PRO A 163 -0.12 10.95 -23.87
N PHE A 164 0.05 11.64 -22.74
CA PHE A 164 -0.95 12.60 -22.25
C PHE A 164 -0.87 13.87 -23.08
N ILE A 165 -1.96 14.25 -23.76
CA ILE A 165 -1.95 15.35 -24.74
C ILE A 165 -2.50 16.68 -24.19
N LEU A 166 -3.26 16.64 -23.09
CA LEU A 166 -3.82 17.84 -22.49
C LEU A 166 -2.88 18.37 -21.40
N PRO A 167 -2.61 19.68 -21.34
CA PRO A 167 -1.67 20.27 -20.38
C PRO A 167 -2.09 20.10 -18.91
N TYR A 168 -3.37 19.84 -18.65
CA TYR A 168 -3.92 19.60 -17.32
C TYR A 168 -3.84 18.12 -16.91
N GLN A 169 -3.62 17.20 -17.86
CA GLN A 169 -3.38 15.79 -17.59
C GLN A 169 -1.90 15.58 -17.36
N ASN A 170 -1.51 15.25 -16.14
CA ASN A 170 -0.10 15.10 -15.80
C ASN A 170 0.14 14.00 -14.77
N ILE A 171 1.42 13.70 -14.61
CA ILE A 171 1.92 12.87 -13.52
C ILE A 171 2.91 13.72 -12.73
N THR A 172 2.63 13.89 -11.45
CA THR A 172 3.57 14.50 -10.51
C THR A 172 4.02 13.46 -9.51
N ALA A 173 5.26 13.55 -9.04
CA ALA A 173 5.81 12.60 -8.11
C ALA A 173 6.56 13.30 -6.98
N GLU A 174 6.62 12.66 -5.82
CA GLU A 174 7.39 13.13 -4.68
C GLU A 174 7.92 11.95 -3.85
N THR A 175 9.04 12.17 -3.18
CA THR A 175 9.51 11.29 -2.12
C THR A 175 8.81 11.65 -0.83
N TRP A 176 7.87 10.80 -0.40
CA TRP A 176 7.10 11.02 0.82
C TRP A 176 7.88 10.62 2.07
N ILE A 177 8.67 9.55 1.98
CA ILE A 177 9.57 9.11 3.05
C ILE A 177 10.91 8.74 2.44
N GLN A 178 11.98 9.41 2.85
CA GLN A 178 13.34 9.11 2.39
C GLN A 178 13.85 7.76 2.92
N GLY A 179 14.50 7.01 2.04
CA GLY A 179 15.19 5.79 2.41
C GLY A 179 16.37 6.10 3.34
N LYS A 180 16.65 5.20 4.29
CA LYS A 180 17.85 5.35 5.16
C LYS A 180 18.57 4.03 5.28
N VAL A 181 19.88 4.07 5.51
CA VAL A 181 20.62 2.92 6.04
C VAL A 181 20.65 2.95 7.57
N ASN A 182 20.79 1.78 8.20
CA ASN A 182 21.23 1.68 9.59
C ASN A 182 22.72 1.99 9.73
N PRO A 183 23.17 2.74 10.76
CA PRO A 183 24.57 2.80 11.14
C PRO A 183 25.10 1.39 11.35
N ASN A 184 26.27 1.14 10.79
CA ASN A 184 26.98 -0.13 10.80
C ASN A 184 27.86 -0.33 12.06
N ASN A 185 27.78 0.56 13.06
CA ASN A 185 28.73 0.56 14.18
C ASN A 185 28.06 0.61 15.56
N CYS A 186 27.77 -0.58 16.11
CA CYS A 186 27.45 -0.73 17.53
C CYS A 186 28.60 -0.32 18.49
N THR A 187 29.75 0.14 17.97
CA THR A 187 30.87 0.65 18.78
C THR A 187 30.71 2.12 19.22
N MET A 188 29.88 2.94 18.55
CA MET A 188 29.73 4.37 18.90
C MET A 188 28.52 4.67 19.81
N SER A 189 27.58 3.74 19.96
CA SER A 189 26.29 3.99 20.63
C SER A 189 25.99 3.07 21.82
N GLY A 190 26.92 2.18 22.20
CA GLY A 190 26.74 1.31 23.37
C GLY A 190 25.53 0.37 23.26
N CYS A 191 25.08 0.08 22.04
CA CYS A 191 23.96 -0.83 21.81
C CYS A 191 24.40 -2.24 22.23
N VAL A 192 23.73 -2.78 23.25
CA VAL A 192 23.79 -4.20 23.61
C VAL A 192 22.93 -4.92 22.58
N ASP A 193 23.60 -5.53 21.61
CA ASP A 193 23.08 -6.43 20.58
C ASP A 193 22.11 -5.81 19.56
N GLY A 194 22.26 -6.21 18.29
CA GLY A 194 21.38 -5.84 17.17
C GLY A 194 19.96 -6.43 17.27
N VAL A 195 19.37 -6.48 18.46
CA VAL A 195 18.07 -7.06 18.76
C VAL A 195 17.09 -5.93 19.08
N VAL A 196 16.01 -5.86 18.31
CA VAL A 196 14.90 -4.96 18.62
C VAL A 196 14.06 -5.61 19.71
N GLN A 197 14.30 -5.21 20.95
CA GLN A 197 13.67 -5.79 22.14
C GLN A 197 12.47 -4.95 22.58
N ARG A 198 11.37 -5.03 21.84
CA ARG A 198 10.10 -4.37 22.16
C ARG A 198 9.24 -5.25 23.07
N GLY A 199 8.57 -4.65 24.05
CA GLY A 199 7.66 -5.37 24.96
C GLY A 199 6.38 -5.84 24.26
N ASN A 200 5.71 -6.86 24.78
CA ASN A 200 4.48 -7.41 24.19
C ASN A 200 3.33 -6.39 24.16
N LEU A 201 2.40 -6.57 23.24
CA LEU A 201 1.11 -5.88 23.25
C LEU A 201 0.27 -6.47 24.38
N THR A 202 -0.15 -5.60 25.30
CA THR A 202 -0.88 -5.97 26.53
C THR A 202 -2.37 -5.68 26.47
N SER A 203 -2.80 -4.85 25.53
CA SER A 203 -4.19 -4.74 25.09
C SER A 203 -4.16 -4.56 23.58
N PHE A 204 -5.11 -5.20 22.91
CA PHE A 204 -5.35 -5.09 21.47
C PHE A 204 -6.82 -5.43 21.24
N GLU A 205 -7.71 -4.50 21.56
CA GLU A 205 -9.15 -4.75 21.57
C GLU A 205 -9.91 -3.54 21.02
N VAL A 206 -11.15 -3.74 20.57
CA VAL A 206 -12.07 -2.62 20.32
C VAL A 206 -12.53 -2.11 21.70
N GLU A 207 -12.68 -0.81 21.85
CA GLU A 207 -13.24 -0.24 23.08
C GLU A 207 -14.56 -0.94 23.46
N ASP A 208 -14.72 -1.26 24.74
CA ASP A 208 -15.84 -2.03 25.32
C ASP A 208 -15.98 -3.52 24.91
N ASP A 209 -15.02 -4.07 24.17
CA ASP A 209 -14.99 -5.51 23.95
C ASP A 209 -14.50 -6.29 25.18
N PRO A 210 -15.11 -7.45 25.50
CA PRO A 210 -14.70 -8.28 26.63
C PRO A 210 -13.50 -9.20 26.29
N LEU A 211 -12.54 -8.73 25.48
CA LEU A 211 -11.34 -9.51 25.11
C LEU A 211 -10.30 -9.52 26.25
N GLY A 212 -10.23 -8.42 27.01
CA GLY A 212 -9.35 -8.32 28.17
C GLY A 212 -7.88 -8.13 27.77
N ARG A 213 -6.98 -8.45 28.70
CA ARG A 213 -5.54 -8.23 28.47
C ARG A 213 -4.97 -9.26 27.48
N SER A 214 -4.28 -8.75 26.47
CA SER A 214 -3.54 -9.57 25.52
C SER A 214 -2.11 -9.85 26.02
N ASN A 215 -1.44 -10.82 25.39
CA ASN A 215 -0.01 -11.07 25.56
C ASN A 215 0.62 -11.39 24.19
N LEU A 216 0.30 -10.56 23.20
CA LEU A 216 0.75 -10.76 21.83
C LEU A 216 2.18 -10.23 21.69
N PRO A 217 3.08 -10.93 21.00
CA PRO A 217 4.34 -10.34 20.59
C PRO A 217 4.10 -9.00 19.88
N TRP A 218 4.97 -8.01 20.12
CA TRP A 218 4.86 -6.68 19.49
C TRP A 218 4.83 -6.72 17.95
N ASN A 219 5.36 -7.80 17.38
CA ASN A 219 5.45 -8.06 15.96
C ASN A 219 4.63 -9.30 15.55
N ALA A 220 3.62 -9.68 16.33
CA ALA A 220 2.75 -10.84 16.11
C ALA A 220 2.31 -10.96 14.64
N GLU A 221 2.12 -12.19 14.17
CA GLU A 221 1.68 -12.41 12.80
C GLU A 221 0.28 -11.82 12.55
N ALA A 222 -0.04 -11.54 11.28
CA ALA A 222 -1.37 -11.09 10.90
C ALA A 222 -2.43 -12.18 11.14
N GLU A 223 -2.11 -13.42 10.75
CA GLU A 223 -2.99 -14.58 10.80
C GLU A 223 -2.27 -15.82 11.34
N GLY A 224 -3.04 -16.85 11.71
CA GLY A 224 -2.54 -18.09 12.28
C GLY A 224 -2.50 -18.10 13.82
N PRO A 225 -2.04 -19.20 14.43
CA PRO A 225 -2.04 -19.35 15.89
C PRO A 225 -1.26 -18.22 16.58
N GLY A 226 -1.90 -17.52 17.53
CA GLY A 226 -1.29 -16.42 18.27
C GLY A 226 -1.15 -15.10 17.48
N SER A 227 -1.88 -14.96 16.37
CA SER A 227 -1.90 -13.76 15.55
C SER A 227 -2.85 -12.66 16.06
N ILE A 228 -2.71 -11.46 15.52
CA ILE A 228 -3.65 -10.35 15.76
C ILE A 228 -5.08 -10.74 15.34
N LYS A 229 -5.25 -11.39 14.17
CA LYS A 229 -6.57 -11.84 13.71
C LYS A 229 -7.18 -12.83 14.69
N THR A 230 -6.44 -13.88 15.04
CA THR A 230 -6.94 -14.89 15.98
C THR A 230 -7.29 -14.27 17.33
N TRP A 231 -6.54 -13.27 17.79
CA TRP A 231 -6.87 -12.56 19.03
C TRP A 231 -8.16 -11.72 18.92
N LEU A 232 -8.30 -10.90 17.87
CA LEU A 232 -9.50 -10.08 17.67
C LEU A 232 -10.76 -10.92 17.43
N GLU A 233 -10.60 -12.10 16.84
CA GLU A 233 -11.68 -13.07 16.64
C GLU A 233 -11.85 -14.01 17.84
N SER A 234 -10.93 -13.98 18.82
CA SER A 234 -11.01 -14.82 20.03
C SER A 234 -12.02 -14.25 21.02
N SER A 235 -13.31 -14.50 20.78
CA SER A 235 -14.34 -14.27 21.78
C SER A 235 -15.31 -15.45 21.86
N THR A 236 -15.86 -15.66 23.07
CA THR A 236 -16.95 -16.60 23.35
C THR A 236 -18.29 -16.20 22.73
N LEU A 237 -18.35 -15.11 21.95
CA LEU A 237 -19.56 -14.54 21.37
C LEU A 237 -19.51 -14.44 19.83
N ALA A 238 -18.39 -14.80 19.18
CA ALA A 238 -18.22 -14.74 17.72
C ALA A 238 -18.65 -13.38 17.11
N ARG A 239 -18.36 -12.26 17.81
CA ARG A 239 -18.96 -10.97 17.47
C ARG A 239 -18.45 -10.36 16.16
N ARG A 240 -17.23 -10.70 15.74
CA ARG A 240 -16.57 -10.04 14.62
C ARG A 240 -15.72 -11.01 13.82
N VAL A 241 -15.59 -10.70 12.53
CA VAL A 241 -14.61 -11.30 11.63
C VAL A 241 -13.77 -10.16 11.08
N VAL A 242 -12.45 -10.35 11.04
CA VAL A 242 -11.51 -9.32 10.60
C VAL A 242 -10.56 -9.85 9.53
N ASN A 243 -10.22 -8.97 8.60
CA ASN A 243 -9.05 -9.15 7.74
C ASN A 243 -7.91 -8.31 8.31
N VAL A 244 -6.82 -8.98 8.67
CA VAL A 244 -5.61 -8.33 9.14
C VAL A 244 -4.53 -8.49 8.07
N SER A 245 -3.93 -7.39 7.66
CA SER A 245 -2.66 -7.43 6.94
C SER A 245 -1.57 -6.81 7.80
N ARG A 246 -0.36 -7.34 7.67
CA ARG A 246 0.81 -6.92 8.43
C ARG A 246 1.89 -6.52 7.45
N SER A 247 2.48 -5.35 7.67
CA SER A 247 3.62 -4.86 6.90
C SER A 247 4.72 -4.41 7.85
N VAL A 248 5.97 -4.74 7.55
CA VAL A 248 7.10 -4.15 8.26
C VAL A 248 7.42 -2.81 7.59
N ILE A 249 7.20 -1.72 8.31
CA ILE A 249 7.29 -0.34 7.78
C ILE A 249 8.54 0.42 8.22
N GLY A 250 9.29 -0.12 9.18
CA GLY A 250 10.44 0.59 9.73
C GLY A 250 11.68 -0.26 9.95
N ARG A 251 12.80 0.47 9.94
CA ARG A 251 14.22 0.13 10.13
C ARG A 251 14.58 -0.93 11.17
N TYR A 252 13.73 -1.11 12.16
CA TYR A 252 13.93 -1.98 13.33
C TYR A 252 12.76 -2.94 13.49
N GLY A 253 12.18 -3.41 12.38
CA GLY A 253 11.04 -4.30 12.41
C GLY A 253 9.75 -3.61 12.88
N GLN A 254 9.66 -2.26 12.86
CA GLN A 254 8.41 -1.55 13.17
C GLN A 254 7.31 -2.11 12.27
N VAL A 255 6.23 -2.58 12.90
CA VAL A 255 5.14 -3.24 12.20
C VAL A 255 3.95 -2.29 12.11
N GLU A 256 3.33 -2.27 10.94
CA GLU A 256 2.03 -1.68 10.69
C GLU A 256 1.03 -2.80 10.43
N TYR A 257 -0.12 -2.71 11.09
CA TYR A 257 -1.25 -3.60 10.86
C TYR A 257 -2.39 -2.79 10.24
N MET A 258 -2.97 -3.31 9.17
CA MET A 258 -4.27 -2.85 8.67
C MET A 258 -5.31 -3.88 9.09
N VAL A 259 -6.20 -3.46 9.98
CA VAL A 259 -7.32 -4.28 10.48
C VAL A 259 -8.61 -3.77 9.83
N THR A 260 -9.27 -4.65 9.09
CA THR A 260 -10.57 -4.36 8.46
C THR A 260 -11.62 -5.27 9.07
N PHE A 261 -12.62 -4.69 9.71
CA PHE A 261 -13.79 -5.41 10.19
C PHE A 261 -14.69 -5.75 9.00
N VAL A 262 -14.96 -7.05 8.79
CA VAL A 262 -15.78 -7.53 7.67
C VAL A 262 -17.12 -8.12 8.12
N TYR A 263 -17.23 -8.41 9.42
CA TYR A 263 -18.48 -8.82 10.07
C TYR A 263 -18.54 -8.16 11.45
N ASN A 264 -19.68 -7.58 11.78
CA ASN A 264 -20.01 -7.01 13.07
C ASN A 264 -21.35 -7.57 13.56
N GLU A 265 -21.36 -8.07 14.79
CA GLU A 265 -22.57 -8.51 15.47
C GLU A 265 -23.58 -7.35 15.56
N ASN A 266 -24.87 -7.67 15.42
CA ASN A 266 -25.98 -6.72 15.54
C ASN A 266 -26.00 -5.60 14.49
N SER A 267 -25.30 -5.77 13.36
CA SER A 267 -25.38 -4.88 12.20
C SER A 267 -25.92 -5.64 10.99
N VAL A 268 -26.80 -4.99 10.22
CA VAL A 268 -27.31 -5.53 8.94
C VAL A 268 -27.07 -4.51 7.84
N PRO A 269 -26.49 -4.87 6.68
CA PRO A 269 -25.83 -6.14 6.41
C PRO A 269 -24.63 -6.34 7.37
N PRO A 270 -24.16 -7.58 7.58
CA PRO A 270 -23.18 -7.86 8.63
C PRO A 270 -21.84 -7.13 8.51
N GLY A 271 -21.48 -6.64 7.32
CA GLY A 271 -20.31 -5.78 7.12
C GLY A 271 -20.52 -4.29 7.40
N ALA A 272 -21.74 -3.89 7.77
CA ALA A 272 -22.06 -2.53 8.24
C ALA A 272 -21.77 -2.40 9.74
N GLY A 273 -21.94 -1.20 10.27
CA GLY A 273 -21.67 -0.87 11.67
C GLY A 273 -20.40 -0.03 11.79
N ASP A 274 -20.51 1.07 12.54
CA ASP A 274 -19.39 1.86 12.98
C ASP A 274 -18.78 1.21 14.22
N ILE A 275 -17.46 1.01 14.21
CA ILE A 275 -16.74 0.31 15.28
C ILE A 275 -15.77 1.29 15.92
N SER A 276 -15.79 1.34 17.25
CA SER A 276 -14.87 2.17 18.02
C SER A 276 -13.41 1.87 17.66
N THR A 277 -12.56 2.87 17.85
CA THR A 277 -11.12 2.73 17.56
C THR A 277 -10.50 1.64 18.44
N LEU A 278 -9.49 0.94 17.91
CA LEU A 278 -8.75 -0.07 18.67
C LEU A 278 -8.00 0.58 19.84
N ASN A 279 -8.14 0.01 21.03
CA ASN A 279 -7.29 0.26 22.17
C ASN A 279 -6.07 -0.68 22.11
N VAL A 280 -4.89 -0.11 21.92
CA VAL A 280 -3.64 -0.87 21.81
C VAL A 280 -2.62 -0.33 22.81
N THR A 281 -2.14 -1.20 23.69
CA THR A 281 -1.09 -0.85 24.67
C THR A 281 0.07 -1.83 24.59
N GLN A 282 1.26 -1.36 24.94
CA GLN A 282 2.51 -2.12 24.84
C GLN A 282 3.29 -2.05 26.15
N GLN A 283 3.93 -3.16 26.53
CA GLN A 283 4.91 -3.21 27.62
C GLN A 283 6.18 -2.40 27.28
N ALA A 284 6.91 -2.03 28.32
CA ALA A 284 8.24 -1.47 28.17
C ALA A 284 9.14 -2.41 27.37
N ALA A 285 9.96 -1.83 26.49
CA ALA A 285 11.10 -2.51 25.92
C ALA A 285 12.13 -2.84 27.01
N THR A 286 13.17 -3.59 26.65
CA THR A 286 14.23 -3.98 27.61
C THR A 286 15.08 -2.82 28.10
N ASP A 287 15.04 -1.67 27.40
CA ASP A 287 15.57 -0.38 27.86
C ASP A 287 14.69 0.31 28.92
N GLY A 288 13.55 -0.30 29.28
CA GLY A 288 12.57 0.24 30.22
C GLY A 288 11.63 1.31 29.62
N ILE A 289 11.77 1.64 28.34
CA ILE A 289 10.97 2.67 27.68
C ILE A 289 9.70 2.05 27.09
N VAL A 290 8.55 2.69 27.33
CA VAL A 290 7.28 2.32 26.71
C VAL A 290 7.12 3.08 25.39
N TYR A 291 7.10 2.35 24.29
CA TYR A 291 6.83 2.89 22.96
C TYR A 291 5.34 2.72 22.66
N VAL A 292 4.57 3.81 22.72
CA VAL A 292 3.10 3.74 22.58
C VAL A 292 2.72 3.48 21.12
N PRO A 293 1.95 2.41 20.83
CA PRO A 293 1.43 2.15 19.50
C PRO A 293 0.50 3.27 19.03
N LYS A 294 0.67 3.71 17.78
CA LYS A 294 -0.23 4.69 17.17
C LYS A 294 -1.38 3.96 16.47
N VAL A 295 -2.61 4.26 16.86
CA VAL A 295 -3.82 3.75 16.22
C VAL A 295 -4.52 4.88 15.49
N VAL A 296 -4.93 4.64 14.24
CA VAL A 296 -5.62 5.62 13.40
C VAL A 296 -6.77 4.92 12.67
N GLU A 297 -7.97 5.46 12.79
CA GLU A 297 -9.10 5.04 11.95
C GLU A 297 -8.89 5.54 10.52
N THR A 298 -8.86 4.62 9.56
CA THR A 298 -8.63 4.96 8.14
C THR A 298 -9.92 5.11 7.34
N ARG A 299 -10.99 4.44 7.79
CA ARG A 299 -12.32 4.51 7.18
C ARG A 299 -13.37 4.19 8.23
N LYS A 300 -14.29 5.14 8.41
CA LYS A 300 -15.45 4.99 9.29
C LYS A 300 -16.44 3.96 8.74
N GLY A 301 -17.03 3.17 9.64
CA GLY A 301 -18.07 2.21 9.28
C GLY A 301 -19.37 2.90 8.84
N SER A 302 -20.18 2.22 8.02
CA SER A 302 -21.50 2.73 7.66
C SER A 302 -22.51 2.44 8.78
N LEU A 303 -23.57 3.23 8.86
CA LEU A 303 -24.72 2.87 9.70
C LEU A 303 -25.31 1.55 9.19
N GLY A 304 -25.67 0.67 10.13
CA GLY A 304 -26.49 -0.50 9.83
C GLY A 304 -27.88 -0.08 9.35
N MET A 305 -28.48 -0.93 8.52
CA MET A 305 -29.89 -0.89 8.20
C MET A 305 -30.70 -1.14 9.47
N SER A 306 -31.69 -0.29 9.70
CA SER A 306 -32.60 -0.37 10.86
C SER A 306 -34.01 0.03 10.42
N GLY A 307 -35.02 -0.46 11.13
CA GLY A 307 -36.41 -0.08 10.91
C GLY A 307 -37.24 -1.16 10.20
N SER A 308 -38.44 -0.78 9.77
CA SER A 308 -39.39 -1.70 9.14
C SER A 308 -39.43 -1.50 7.62
N PHE A 309 -39.29 -2.58 6.87
CA PHE A 309 -39.38 -2.61 5.42
C PHE A 309 -40.48 -3.56 4.99
N GLU A 310 -41.23 -3.19 3.95
CA GLU A 310 -42.18 -4.11 3.32
C GLU A 310 -41.52 -4.74 2.10
N ILE A 311 -41.49 -6.07 2.08
CA ILE A 311 -41.00 -6.86 0.95
C ILE A 311 -42.19 -7.57 0.33
N ASP A 312 -42.49 -7.24 -0.92
CA ASP A 312 -43.54 -7.90 -1.70
C ASP A 312 -42.92 -8.70 -2.84
N PHE A 313 -43.10 -10.03 -2.79
CA PHE A 313 -42.72 -10.95 -3.86
C PHE A 313 -43.94 -11.34 -4.70
N GLU A 314 -44.81 -10.37 -4.97
CA GLU A 314 -46.13 -10.58 -5.59
C GLU A 314 -46.96 -11.60 -4.80
N SER A 315 -46.93 -11.50 -3.46
CA SER A 315 -47.62 -12.46 -2.62
C SER A 315 -49.13 -12.25 -2.71
N PRO A 316 -49.94 -13.31 -2.91
CA PRO A 316 -51.40 -13.19 -2.92
C PRO A 316 -51.99 -12.74 -1.57
N THR A 317 -51.17 -12.71 -0.50
CA THR A 317 -51.54 -12.22 0.83
C THR A 317 -50.99 -10.83 1.16
N GLY A 318 -50.34 -10.15 0.19
CA GLY A 318 -49.75 -8.82 0.35
C GLY A 318 -48.30 -8.81 0.87
N PRO A 319 -47.72 -7.61 1.02
CA PRO A 319 -46.33 -7.43 1.43
C PRO A 319 -46.05 -8.03 2.82
N ARG A 320 -44.81 -8.52 3.01
CA ARG A 320 -44.34 -8.98 4.31
C ARG A 320 -43.46 -7.92 4.94
N THR A 321 -43.76 -7.55 6.17
CA THR A 321 -42.91 -6.66 6.95
C THR A 321 -41.70 -7.42 7.48
N VAL A 322 -40.50 -6.87 7.24
CA VAL A 322 -39.24 -7.31 7.84
C VAL A 322 -38.72 -6.18 8.72
N GLN A 323 -38.24 -6.52 9.91
CA GLN A 323 -37.66 -5.58 10.86
C GLN A 323 -36.16 -5.86 11.03
N PHE A 324 -35.37 -4.79 11.11
CA PHE A 324 -33.94 -4.80 11.37
C PHE A 324 -33.61 -3.90 12.55
#